data_AF-A0A7J3VU84-F1
#
_entry.id   AF-A0A7J3VU84-F1
#
_cell.length_a   1.000
_cell.length_b   1.000
_cell.length_c   1.000
_cell.angle_alpha   90.00
_cell.angle_beta   90.00
_cell.angle_gamma   90.00
#
_symmetry.space_group_name_H-M   'P 1'
#
loop_
_entity.id
_entity.type
_entity.pdbx_description
1 polymer ?
#
loop_
_entity_poly.entity_id
_entity_poly.type
_entity_poly.pdbx_seq_one_letter_code
_entity_poly.pdbx_strand_id
1 'polypeptide(L)'
;MVLDVLKPHKPDMVNFARALTGVKGVSKVEVAVIEVDADTETVKLTVEGHSISYEDIADAVKQLGAAVHSIDQVTFASATHETEKTAKPYKS
;
A
#
# COMPACT_ATOMS: atom_id res chain seq x y z
N MET A 1 -0.19 -0.39 -3.89
CA MET A 1 -0.16 1.06 -4.21
C MET A 1 0.94 1.72 -3.41
N VAL A 2 1.49 2.82 -3.92
CA VAL A 2 2.51 3.63 -3.24
C VAL A 2 1.95 5.05 -3.10
N LEU A 3 2.01 5.60 -1.90
CA LEU A 3 1.43 6.88 -1.52
C LEU A 3 2.52 7.77 -0.93
N ASP A 4 2.42 9.06 -1.24
CA ASP A 4 3.15 10.11 -0.54
C ASP A 4 2.28 10.61 0.61
N VAL A 5 2.78 10.52 1.84
CA VAL A 5 2.02 10.81 3.05
C VAL A 5 2.78 11.79 3.92
N LEU A 6 2.12 12.90 4.25
CA LEU A 6 2.60 13.85 5.24
C LEU A 6 2.07 13.45 6.62
N LYS A 7 2.95 13.10 7.54
CA LYS A 7 2.61 12.63 8.88
C LYS A 7 3.21 13.56 9.96
N PRO A 8 2.51 13.87 11.05
CA PRO A 8 3.12 14.49 12.24
C PRO A 8 4.09 13.52 12.95
N HIS A 9 5.04 14.00 13.75
CA HIS A 9 6.01 13.12 14.43
C HIS A 9 5.37 12.01 15.29
N LYS A 10 4.13 12.18 15.76
CA LYS A 10 3.35 11.16 16.48
C LYS A 10 2.08 10.79 15.72
N PRO A 11 1.75 9.49 15.59
CA PRO A 11 2.43 8.33 16.16
C PRO A 11 3.78 8.02 15.49
N ASP A 12 4.66 7.27 16.15
CA ASP A 12 5.91 6.83 15.54
C ASP A 12 5.67 5.91 14.32
N MET A 13 6.70 5.72 13.49
CA MET A 13 6.61 4.96 12.25
C MET A 13 6.14 3.52 12.44
N VAL A 14 6.52 2.88 13.55
CA VAL A 14 6.16 1.48 13.83
C VAL A 14 4.67 1.37 14.14
N ASN A 15 4.16 2.25 14.99
CA ASN A 15 2.75 2.31 15.34
C ASN A 15 1.89 2.74 14.15
N PHE A 16 2.38 3.68 13.34
CA PHE A 16 1.74 4.08 12.09
C PHE A 16 1.59 2.90 11.12
N ALA A 17 2.68 2.18 10.84
CA ALA A 17 2.64 1.00 9.97
C ALA A 17 1.73 -0.10 10.53
N ARG A 18 1.80 -0.35 11.85
CA ARG A 18 0.98 -1.38 12.53
C ARG A 18 -0.51 -1.05 12.52
N ALA A 19 -0.89 0.21 12.58
CA ALA A 19 -2.30 0.60 12.49
C ALA A 19 -2.84 0.35 11.06
N LEU A 20 -2.04 0.65 10.04
CA LEU A 20 -2.43 0.48 8.64
C LEU A 20 -2.55 -0.99 8.21
N THR A 21 -1.82 -1.92 8.85
CA THR A 21 -2.01 -3.36 8.59
C THR A 21 -3.36 -3.89 9.06
N GLY A 22 -4.08 -3.14 9.90
CA GLY A 22 -5.44 -3.48 10.34
C GLY A 22 -6.53 -3.20 9.29
N VAL A 23 -6.21 -2.49 8.20
CA VAL A 23 -7.16 -2.18 7.14
C VAL A 23 -7.50 -3.43 6.34
N LYS A 24 -8.78 -3.60 6.00
CA LYS A 24 -9.27 -4.78 5.30
C LYS A 24 -8.57 -4.96 3.95
N GLY A 25 -8.11 -6.17 3.69
CA GLY A 25 -7.46 -6.53 2.42
C GLY A 25 -5.97 -6.21 2.36
N VAL A 26 -5.41 -5.49 3.32
CA VAL A 26 -3.97 -5.24 3.42
C VAL A 26 -3.24 -6.48 3.90
N SER A 27 -2.23 -6.91 3.17
CA SER A 27 -1.34 -8.03 3.55
C SER A 27 0.04 -7.56 4.00
N LYS A 28 0.50 -6.41 3.49
CA LYS A 28 1.81 -5.84 3.82
C LYS A 28 1.73 -4.31 3.77
N VAL A 29 2.37 -3.69 4.76
CA VAL A 29 2.61 -2.25 4.81
C VAL A 29 4.10 -2.03 4.96
N GLU A 30 4.62 -1.11 4.18
CA GLU A 30 6.00 -0.66 4.23
C GLU A 30 6.01 0.87 4.27
N VAL A 31 6.79 1.44 5.18
CA VAL A 31 6.90 2.88 5.40
C VAL A 31 8.37 3.26 5.37
N ALA A 32 8.71 4.23 4.54
CA ALA A 32 10.05 4.79 4.46
C ALA A 32 9.99 6.31 4.63
N VAL A 33 10.80 6.85 5.54
CA VAL A 33 10.94 8.31 5.70
C VAL A 33 11.72 8.85 4.52
N ILE A 34 11.17 9.86 3.86
CA ILE A 34 11.79 10.56 2.74
C ILE A 34 12.44 11.85 3.24
N GLU A 35 11.71 12.60 4.04
CA GLU A 35 12.15 13.89 4.58
C GLU A 35 11.57 14.11 5.98
N VAL A 36 12.30 14.86 6.81
CA VAL A 36 11.92 15.22 8.17
C VAL A 36 12.00 16.74 8.29
N ASP A 37 10.87 17.36 8.56
CA ASP A 37 10.72 18.79 8.83
C ASP A 37 10.61 19.04 10.34
N ALA A 38 10.43 20.31 10.72
CA ALA A 38 10.33 20.73 12.11
C ALA A 38 9.11 20.14 12.84
N ASP A 39 7.98 20.00 12.14
CA ASP A 39 6.70 19.56 12.71
C ASP A 39 6.12 18.32 12.00
N THR A 40 6.67 17.94 10.84
CA THR A 40 6.13 16.91 9.95
C THR A 40 7.21 16.01 9.38
N GLU A 41 6.81 14.82 8.97
CA GLU A 41 7.63 13.82 8.29
C GLU A 41 6.93 13.46 6.99
N THR A 42 7.65 13.56 5.88
CA THR A 42 7.19 13.06 4.59
C THR A 42 7.60 11.59 4.49
N VAL A 43 6.63 10.70 4.38
CA VAL A 43 6.84 9.26 4.33
C VAL A 43 6.26 8.66 3.06
N LYS A 44 7.01 7.74 2.47
CA LYS A 44 6.53 6.89 1.38
C LYS A 44 5.87 5.65 1.96
N LEU A 45 4.59 5.51 1.71
CA LEU A 45 3.75 4.41 2.19
C LEU A 45 3.46 3.45 1.04
N THR A 46 3.97 2.24 1.13
CA THR A 46 3.66 1.15 0.20
C THR A 46 2.69 0.18 0.86
N VAL A 47 1.54 -0.03 0.21
CA VAL A 47 0.48 -0.94 0.67
C VAL A 47 0.27 -2.02 -0.37
N GLU A 48 0.39 -3.28 0.05
CA GLU A 48 0.14 -4.46 -0.77
C GLU A 48 -0.96 -5.32 -0.13
N GLY A 49 -1.72 -6.01 -0.97
CA GLY A 49 -2.90 -6.75 -0.53
C GLY A 49 -3.87 -7.07 -1.66
N HIS A 50 -5.03 -7.59 -1.27
CA HIS A 50 -6.08 -7.99 -2.20
C HIS A 50 -7.34 -7.16 -1.99
N SER A 51 -7.93 -6.68 -3.09
CA SER A 51 -9.14 -5.84 -3.07
C SER A 51 -9.04 -4.65 -2.09
N ILE A 52 -7.87 -4.00 -2.03
CA ILE A 52 -7.64 -2.85 -1.15
C ILE A 52 -8.48 -1.66 -1.64
N SER A 53 -9.22 -1.05 -0.72
CA SER A 53 -9.87 0.24 -0.95
C SER A 53 -8.90 1.38 -0.65
N TYR A 54 -8.72 2.30 -1.59
CA TYR A 54 -7.95 3.52 -1.35
C TYR A 54 -8.61 4.39 -0.26
N GLU A 55 -9.94 4.45 -0.25
CA GLU A 55 -10.72 5.25 0.70
C GLU A 55 -10.47 4.78 2.14
N ASP A 56 -10.49 3.46 2.37
CA ASP A 56 -10.22 2.88 3.69
C ASP A 56 -8.80 3.20 4.18
N ILE A 57 -7.82 3.17 3.27
CA ILE A 57 -6.43 3.53 3.59
C ILE A 57 -6.32 5.03 3.89
N ALA A 58 -6.90 5.89 3.06
CA ALA A 58 -6.87 7.33 3.25
C ALA A 58 -7.53 7.74 4.58
N ASP A 59 -8.65 7.10 4.93
CA ASP A 59 -9.33 7.32 6.20
C ASP A 59 -8.50 6.83 7.39
N ALA A 60 -7.87 5.66 7.30
CA ALA A 60 -6.98 5.17 8.34
C ALA A 60 -5.75 6.08 8.55
N VAL A 61 -5.14 6.56 7.46
CA VAL A 61 -4.04 7.54 7.50
C VAL A 61 -4.51 8.83 8.19
N LYS A 62 -5.70 9.32 7.84
CA LYS A 62 -6.30 10.53 8.44
C LYS A 62 -6.61 10.38 9.92
N GLN A 63 -7.08 9.22 10.36
CA GLN A 63 -7.30 8.91 11.78
C GLN A 63 -6.01 8.94 12.61
N LEU A 64 -4.87 8.69 11.98
CA LEU A 64 -3.54 8.77 12.60
C LEU A 64 -2.95 10.19 12.56
N GLY A 65 -3.72 11.18 12.11
CA GLY A 65 -3.31 12.58 12.01
C GLY A 65 -2.44 12.90 10.80
N ALA A 66 -2.28 11.96 9.86
CA ALA A 66 -1.52 12.13 8.64
C ALA A 66 -2.44 12.43 7.44
N ALA A 67 -1.88 12.88 6.32
CA ALA A 67 -2.61 13.18 5.11
C ALA A 67 -1.90 12.58 3.88
N VAL A 68 -2.66 11.96 2.99
CA VAL A 68 -2.15 11.55 1.69
C VAL A 68 -2.03 12.80 0.82
N HIS A 69 -0.81 13.09 0.36
CA HIS A 69 -0.51 14.23 -0.50
C HIS A 69 -0.71 13.84 -1.98
N SER A 70 -0.22 12.67 -2.37
CA SER A 70 -0.38 12.14 -3.73
C SER A 70 -0.34 10.61 -3.77
N ILE A 71 -0.77 10.06 -4.90
CA ILE A 71 -0.61 8.64 -5.22
C ILE A 71 0.57 8.53 -6.19
N ASP A 72 1.70 8.03 -5.71
CA ASP A 72 2.92 7.87 -6.50
C ASP A 72 2.78 6.72 -7.53
N GLN A 73 2.14 5.62 -7.12
CA GLN A 73 2.02 4.43 -7.98
C GLN A 73 0.77 3.61 -7.66
N VAL A 74 0.11 3.11 -8.70
CA VAL A 74 -0.98 2.13 -8.60
C VAL A 74 -0.65 0.90 -9.42
N THR A 75 -0.95 -0.27 -8.87
CA THR A 75 -0.73 -1.55 -9.54
C THR A 75 -1.97 -2.41 -9.37
N PHE A 76 -2.49 -2.92 -10.49
CA PHE A 76 -3.58 -3.89 -10.53
C PHE A 76 -3.08 -5.15 -11.21
N ALA A 77 -3.41 -6.29 -10.63
CA ALA A 77 -3.22 -7.59 -11.25
C ALA A 77 -4.60 -8.22 -11.43
N SER A 78 -5.02 -8.43 -12.67
CA SER A 78 -6.11 -9.35 -12.97
C SER A 78 -5.52 -10.76 -13.04
N ALA A 79 -6.19 -11.72 -12.40
CA ALA A 79 -5.91 -13.12 -12.65
C ALA A 79 -6.33 -13.43 -14.09
N THR A 80 -5.43 -13.20 -15.04
CA THR A 80 -5.63 -13.69 -16.41
C THR A 80 -5.50 -15.20 -16.31
N HIS A 81 -6.61 -15.92 -16.45
CA HIS A 81 -6.58 -17.37 -16.58
C HIS A 81 -5.66 -17.72 -17.74
N GLU A 82 -4.47 -18.25 -17.44
CA GLU A 82 -3.70 -19.01 -18.41
C GLU A 82 -4.51 -20.28 -18.70
N THR A 83 -5.21 -20.31 -19.83
CA THR A 83 -5.76 -21.57 -20.34
C THR A 83 -4.57 -22.47 -20.65
N GLU A 84 -4.40 -23.55 -19.87
CA GLU A 84 -3.51 -24.66 -20.21
C GLU A 84 -3.77 -25.10 -21.66
N LYS A 85 -2.79 -24.90 -22.55
CA LYS A 85 -2.77 -25.63 -23.82
C LYS A 85 -2.39 -27.07 -23.54
N THR A 86 -3.39 -27.90 -23.24
CA THR A 86 -3.27 -29.35 -23.33
C THR A 86 -3.40 -29.85 -24.77
N ALA A 87 -2.62 -30.90 -25.10
CA ALA A 87 -2.67 -31.84 -26.24
C ALA A 87 -1.92 -31.44 -27.53
N LYS A 88 -1.06 -32.27 -28.17
CA LYS A 88 -0.75 -33.72 -28.04
C LYS A 88 0.58 -34.05 -28.79
N PRO A 89 1.18 -35.25 -28.63
CA PRO A 89 2.53 -35.58 -29.10
C PRO A 89 2.53 -35.92 -30.60
N TYR A 90 3.57 -35.49 -31.33
CA TYR A 90 3.86 -36.09 -32.64
C TYR A 90 4.54 -37.45 -32.44
N LYS A 91 3.90 -38.51 -32.95
CA LYS A 91 4.45 -39.85 -33.10
C LYS A 91 5.19 -39.97 -34.44
N SER A 92 6.30 -40.71 -34.37
CA SER A 92 7.02 -41.48 -35.40
C SER A 92 7.63 -40.76 -36.59
#